data_AF-A0A1C5RCX6-F1
#
_entry.id   AF-A0A1C5RCX6-F1
#
_cell.length_a   1.000
_cell.length_b   1.000
_cell.length_c   1.000
_cell.angle_alpha   90.00
_cell.angle_beta   90.00
_cell.angle_gamma   90.00
#
_symmetry.space_group_name_H-M   'P 1'
#
loop_
_entity.id
_entity.type
_entity.pdbx_description
1 polymer ?
#
loop_
_entity_poly.entity_id
_entity_poly.type
_entity_poly.pdbx_seq_one_letter_code
_entity_poly.pdbx_strand_id
1 'polypeptide(L)'
;MDEAPVEAVRAVGGNFWQSLFYARLPQLMPIFSSLSLNHFEIAVRSASTLGLVGAGGIGAPLIFAIQARNWATVSIILIGVVVAVFAIDLLGGAIRKRLR
;
A
#
# COMPACT_ATOMS: atom_id res chain seq x y z
N MET A 1 -3.22 -8.93 -20.86
CA MET A 1 -2.40 -10.11 -20.50
C MET A 1 -1.79 -10.58 -21.80
N ASP A 2 -0.48 -10.71 -21.85
CA ASP A 2 0.18 -11.25 -23.03
C ASP A 2 0.02 -12.77 -23.00
N GLU A 3 -0.52 -13.36 -24.07
CA GLU A 3 -0.79 -14.80 -24.16
C GLU A 3 0.48 -15.59 -24.51
N ALA A 4 1.51 -14.93 -25.04
CA ALA A 4 2.75 -15.56 -25.49
C ALA A 4 3.44 -16.42 -24.40
N PRO A 5 3.50 -16.02 -23.11
CA PRO A 5 4.07 -16.87 -22.05
C PRO A 5 3.20 -18.08 -21.71
N VAL A 6 1.88 -18.00 -21.91
CA VAL A 6 0.95 -19.11 -21.69
C VAL A 6 1.07 -20.12 -22.83
N GLU A 7 1.20 -19.65 -24.07
CA GLU A 7 1.46 -20.47 -25.25
C GLU A 7 2.82 -21.16 -25.19
N ALA A 8 3.86 -20.48 -24.72
CA ALA A 8 5.18 -21.09 -24.52
C ALA A 8 5.13 -22.27 -23.52
N VAL A 9 4.41 -22.12 -22.40
CA VAL A 9 4.24 -23.22 -21.43
C VAL A 9 3.44 -24.38 -22.03
N ARG A 10 2.43 -24.11 -22.86
CA ARG A 10 1.67 -25.16 -23.57
C ARG A 10 2.49 -25.84 -24.65
N ALA A 11 3.35 -25.12 -25.38
CA ALA A 11 4.19 -25.65 -26.44
C ALA A 11 5.24 -26.66 -25.94
N VAL A 12 5.67 -26.55 -24.68
CA VAL A 12 6.58 -27.51 -24.01
C VAL A 12 5.80 -28.67 -23.35
N GLY A 13 4.48 -28.79 -23.60
CA GLY A 13 3.62 -29.85 -23.05
C GLY A 13 3.10 -29.57 -21.64
N GLY A 14 3.15 -28.31 -21.18
CA GLY A 14 2.74 -27.93 -19.83
C GLY A 14 1.22 -28.03 -19.60
N ASN A 15 0.84 -28.51 -18.43
CA ASN A 15 -0.56 -28.64 -18.01
C ASN A 15 -1.15 -27.28 -17.54
N PHE A 16 -2.47 -27.19 -17.42
CA PHE A 16 -3.21 -25.99 -16.98
C PHE A 16 -2.62 -25.37 -15.71
N TRP A 17 -2.34 -26.18 -14.69
CA TRP A 17 -1.75 -25.73 -13.43
C TRP A 17 -0.36 -25.10 -13.61
N GLN A 18 0.48 -25.64 -14.49
CA GLN A 18 1.79 -25.07 -14.78
C GLN A 18 1.65 -23.73 -15.51
N SER A 19 0.74 -23.62 -16.47
CA SER A 19 0.46 -22.34 -17.14
C SER A 19 -0.09 -21.28 -16.18
N LEU A 20 -0.90 -21.69 -15.20
CA LEU A 20 -1.46 -20.79 -14.21
C LEU A 20 -0.38 -20.24 -13.27
N PHE A 21 0.44 -21.11 -12.68
CA PHE A 21 1.45 -20.71 -11.69
C PHE A 21 2.71 -20.09 -12.30
N TYR A 22 3.11 -20.47 -13.51
CA TYR A 22 4.37 -20.02 -14.13
C TYR A 22 4.23 -18.99 -15.24
N ALA A 23 3.04 -18.85 -15.85
CA ALA A 23 2.82 -17.82 -16.86
C ALA A 23 1.87 -16.72 -16.37
N ARG A 24 0.68 -17.07 -15.85
CA ARG A 24 -0.35 -16.09 -15.49
C ARG A 24 -0.11 -15.40 -14.14
N LEU A 25 0.20 -16.18 -13.10
CA LEU A 25 0.46 -15.64 -11.75
C LEU A 25 1.63 -14.64 -11.74
N PRO A 26 2.80 -14.93 -12.32
CA PRO A 26 3.94 -14.02 -12.31
C PRO A 26 3.65 -12.71 -13.04
N GLN A 27 2.84 -12.74 -14.11
CA GLN A 27 2.38 -11.53 -14.81
C GLN A 27 1.48 -10.65 -13.93
N LEU A 28 0.71 -11.27 -13.04
CA LEU A 28 -0.21 -10.57 -12.14
C LEU A 28 0.47 -10.05 -10.86
N MET A 29 1.57 -10.68 -10.43
CA MET A 29 2.30 -10.30 -9.20
C MET A 29 2.66 -8.81 -9.14
N PRO A 30 3.22 -8.17 -10.19
CA PRO A 30 3.48 -6.72 -10.22
C PRO A 30 2.24 -5.86 -9.91
N ILE A 31 1.09 -6.26 -10.47
CA ILE A 31 -0.18 -5.55 -10.31
C ILE A 31 -0.71 -5.75 -8.90
N PHE A 32 -0.72 -6.98 -8.39
CA PHE A 32 -1.15 -7.28 -7.03
C PHE A 32 -0.29 -6.55 -5.99
N SER A 33 1.03 -6.57 -6.12
CA SER A 33 1.92 -5.83 -5.22
C SER A 33 1.62 -4.33 -5.25
N SER A 34 1.40 -3.76 -6.43
CA SER A 34 1.03 -2.34 -6.57
C SER A 34 -0.33 -2.05 -5.93
N LEU A 35 -1.31 -2.93 -6.14
CA LEU A 35 -2.66 -2.76 -5.60
C LEU A 35 -2.68 -2.90 -4.08
N SER A 36 -2.00 -3.90 -3.52
CA SER A 36 -1.86 -4.10 -2.08
C SER A 36 -1.18 -2.91 -1.40
N LEU A 37 -0.15 -2.34 -2.03
CA LEU A 37 0.54 -1.17 -1.48
C LEU A 37 -0.35 0.08 -1.50
N ASN A 38 -1.07 0.32 -2.60
CA ASN A 38 -2.05 1.40 -2.66
C ASN A 38 -3.16 1.21 -1.62
N HIS A 39 -3.65 -0.02 -1.42
CA HIS A 39 -4.67 -0.31 -0.42
C HIS A 39 -4.17 -0.07 1.00
N PHE A 40 -2.91 -0.41 1.28
CA PHE A 40 -2.25 -0.11 2.54
C PHE A 40 -2.12 1.40 2.78
N GLU A 41 -1.70 2.17 1.77
CA GLU A 41 -1.64 3.63 1.85
C GLU A 41 -3.02 4.24 2.18
N ILE A 42 -4.06 3.80 1.47
CA ILE A 42 -5.44 4.24 1.70
C ILE A 42 -5.91 3.86 3.11
N ALA A 43 -5.58 2.66 3.59
CA ALA A 43 -5.93 2.20 4.94
C ALA A 43 -5.25 3.03 6.03
N VAL A 44 -3.98 3.40 5.85
CA VAL A 44 -3.25 4.26 6.80
C VAL A 44 -3.84 5.68 6.80
N ARG A 45 -4.18 6.22 5.64
CA ARG A 45 -4.82 7.54 5.50
C ARG A 45 -6.21 7.54 6.15
N SER A 46 -7.02 6.52 5.90
CA SER A 46 -8.37 6.41 6.47
C SER A 46 -8.34 6.20 7.98
N ALA A 47 -7.38 5.43 8.51
CA ALA A 47 -7.18 5.27 9.96
C ALA A 47 -6.73 6.58 10.63
N SER A 48 -5.95 7.40 9.92
CA SER A 48 -5.55 8.72 10.40
C SER A 48 -6.74 9.68 10.43
N THR A 49 -7.54 9.76 9.36
CA THR A 49 -8.74 10.62 9.33
C THR A 49 -9.82 10.17 10.30
N LEU A 50 -10.05 8.87 10.48
CA LEU A 50 -10.95 8.33 11.51
C LEU A 50 -10.47 8.68 12.93
N GLY A 51 -9.15 8.69 13.15
CA GLY A 51 -8.54 9.18 14.38
C GLY A 51 -8.79 10.67 14.65
N LEU A 52 -8.98 11.49 13.61
CA LEU A 52 -9.31 12.92 13.70
C LEU A 52 -10.79 13.21 13.96
N VAL A 53 -11.70 12.29 13.67
CA VAL A 53 -13.13 12.42 14.00
C VAL A 53 -13.54 11.72 15.31
N GLY A 54 -12.58 11.14 16.04
CA GLY A 54 -12.80 10.61 17.39
C GLY A 54 -13.27 9.16 17.44
N ALA A 55 -13.27 8.45 16.30
CA ALA A 55 -13.65 7.03 16.22
C ALA A 55 -12.61 6.08 16.84
N GLY A 56 -11.44 6.59 17.27
CA GLY A 56 -10.29 5.80 17.69
C GLY A 56 -9.41 5.36 16.51
N GLY A 57 -8.08 5.37 16.68
CA GLY A 57 -7.11 5.07 15.61
C GLY A 57 -5.77 5.79 15.77
N ILE A 58 -4.90 5.72 14.75
CA ILE A 58 -3.55 6.32 14.76
C ILE A 58 -3.59 7.85 14.97
N GLY A 59 -4.67 8.52 14.56
CA GLY A 59 -4.90 9.96 14.76
C GLY A 59 -5.55 10.36 16.08
N ALA A 60 -6.01 9.41 16.91
CA ALA A 60 -6.65 9.70 18.19
C ALA A 60 -5.79 10.55 19.16
N PRO A 61 -4.46 10.36 19.26
CA PRO A 61 -3.60 11.18 20.10
C PRO A 61 -3.64 12.67 19.72
N LEU A 62 -3.91 13.00 18.45
CA LEU A 62 -4.01 14.38 17.99
C LEU A 62 -5.24 15.08 18.59
N ILE A 63 -6.41 14.43 18.58
CA ILE A 63 -7.62 15.00 19.19
C ILE A 63 -7.41 15.20 20.69
N PHE A 64 -6.82 14.22 21.38
CA PHE A 64 -6.56 14.35 22.82
C PHE A 64 -5.63 15.52 23.12
N ALA A 65 -4.60 15.75 22.29
CA ALA A 65 -3.71 16.90 22.42
C ALA A 65 -4.42 18.24 22.15
N ILE A 66 -5.32 18.29 21.16
CA ILE A 66 -6.16 19.46 20.87
C ILE A 66 -7.10 19.75 22.05
N GLN A 67 -7.77 18.74 22.59
CA GLN A 67 -8.66 18.86 23.74
C GLN A 67 -7.90 19.32 25.00
N ALA A 68 -6.67 18.84 25.19
CA ALA A 68 -5.78 19.28 26.26
C ALA A 68 -5.18 20.69 26.04
N ARG A 69 -5.52 21.38 24.93
CA ARG A 69 -4.92 22.67 24.49
C ARG A 69 -3.39 22.64 24.43
N ASN A 70 -2.79 21.47 24.28
CA ASN A 70 -1.34 21.31 24.21
C ASN A 70 -0.87 21.39 22.76
N TRP A 71 -0.70 22.62 22.28
CA TRP A 71 -0.31 22.90 20.90
C TRP A 71 1.05 22.31 20.51
N ALA A 72 1.99 22.18 21.46
CA ALA A 72 3.30 21.55 21.21
C ALA A 72 3.14 20.07 20.82
N THR A 73 2.28 19.34 21.55
CA THR A 73 1.98 17.94 21.25
C THR A 73 1.19 17.80 19.94
N VAL A 74 0.32 18.74 19.60
CA VAL A 74 -0.38 18.75 18.31
C VAL A 74 0.61 18.86 17.15
N SER A 75 1.57 19.79 17.24
CA SER A 75 2.57 20.01 16.20
C SER A 75 3.45 18.78 15.95
N ILE A 76 3.93 18.11 17.01
CA ILE A 76 4.82 16.95 16.86
C ILE A 76 4.09 15.74 16.23
N ILE A 77 2.83 15.51 16.62
CA ILE A 77 2.02 14.42 16.05
C ILE A 77 1.71 14.73 14.57
N LEU A 78 1.36 15.98 14.24
CA LEU A 78 1.09 16.38 12.87
C LEU A 78 2.31 16.16 11.97
N ILE A 79 3.50 16.58 12.41
CA ILE A 79 4.76 16.33 11.70
C ILE A 79 5.01 14.83 11.54
N GLY A 80 4.80 14.03 12.59
CA GLY A 80 4.97 12.58 12.55
C GLY A 80 4.09 11.91 11.50
N VAL A 81 2.82 12.30 11.39
CA VAL A 81 1.90 11.78 10.37
C VAL A 81 2.36 12.18 8.97
N VAL A 82 2.77 13.43 8.75
CA VAL A 82 3.27 13.89 7.45
C VAL A 82 4.51 13.08 7.03
N VAL A 83 5.47 12.90 7.93
CA VAL A 83 6.69 12.12 7.67
C VAL A 83 6.35 10.65 7.37
N ALA A 84 5.43 10.05 8.12
CA ALA A 84 5.01 8.67 7.88
C ALA A 84 4.37 8.48 6.52
N VAL A 85 3.45 9.38 6.13
CA VAL A 85 2.81 9.35 4.80
C VAL A 85 3.86 9.56 3.70
N PHE A 86 4.76 10.52 3.87
CA PHE A 86 5.81 10.80 2.89
C PHE A 86 6.79 9.62 2.74
N ALA A 87 7.12 8.93 3.83
CA ALA A 87 7.95 7.72 3.81
C ALA A 87 7.25 6.58 3.06
N ILE A 88 5.95 6.39 3.28
CA ILE A 88 5.14 5.39 2.55
C ILE A 88 5.09 5.72 1.06
N ASP A 89 4.87 6.98 0.70
CA ASP A 89 4.87 7.44 -0.70
C ASP A 89 6.22 7.22 -1.39
N LEU A 90 7.32 7.52 -0.69
CA LEU A 90 8.67 7.28 -1.20
C LEU A 90 8.94 5.78 -1.40
N LEU A 91 8.56 4.94 -0.43
CA LEU A 91 8.69 3.49 -0.54
C LEU A 91 7.84 2.94 -1.68
N GLY A 92 6.61 3.42 -1.84
CA GLY A 92 5.74 3.03 -2.94
C GLY A 92 6.22 3.50 -4.30
N GLY A 93 6.76 4.71 -4.38
CA GLY A 93 7.45 5.21 -5.57
C GLY A 93 8.67 4.37 -5.93
N ALA A 94 9.50 4.03 -4.95
CA ALA A 94 10.70 3.20 -5.14
C ALA A 94 10.36 1.78 -5.62
N ILE A 95 9.35 1.15 -5.02
CA ILE A 95 8.85 -0.17 -5.43
C ILE A 95 8.31 -0.11 -6.86
N ARG A 96 7.52 0.92 -7.18
CA ARG A 96 6.97 1.12 -8.55
C ARG A 96 8.06 1.36 -9.59
N LYS A 97 9.16 2.03 -9.22
CA LYS A 97 10.31 2.28 -10.10
C LYS A 97 11.15 1.01 -10.37
N ARG A 98 11.03 0.00 -9.52
CA ARG A 98 11.72 -1.30 -9.63
C ARG A 98 10.88 -2.38 -10.35
N LEU A 99 9.59 -2.13 -10.53
CA LEU A 99 8.63 -3.00 -11.23
C LEU A 99 8.37 -2.59 -12.69
N ARG A 100 8.91 -1.44 -13.13
CA ARG A 100 9.11 -1.12 -14.55
C ARG A 100 10.49 -1.61 -14.99
#